data_AF-A0A0F9RXU7-F1
#
_entry.id   AF-A0A0F9RXU7-F1
#
_cell.length_a   1.000
_cell.length_b   1.000
_cell.length_c   1.000
_cell.angle_alpha   90.00
_cell.angle_beta   90.00
_cell.angle_gamma   90.00
#
_symmetry.space_group_name_H-M   'P 1'
#
loop_
_entity.id
_entity.type
_entity.pdbx_description
1 polymer ?
#
loop_
_entity_poly.entity_id
_entity_poly.type
_entity_poly.pdbx_seq_one_letter_code
_entity_poly.pdbx_strand_id
1 'polypeptide(L)' 'MLDKYPAEHIIIRPPVEAYSVLIAVTGGCSWNQCKFCGTYKGMYGATQDYAIRDLKDVLKDIDRAAENNYHGFPV' A
#
# COMPACT_ATOMS: atom_id res chain seq x y z
N MET A 1 20.58 8.74 -1.90
CA MET A 1 20.40 7.37 -2.42
C MET A 1 18.92 7.23 -2.70
N LEU A 2 18.52 6.54 -3.76
CA LEU A 2 17.10 6.39 -4.10
C LEU A 2 16.54 5.27 -3.22
N ASP A 3 15.94 5.65 -2.10
CA ASP A 3 15.47 4.69 -1.11
C ASP A 3 14.25 3.94 -1.67
N LYS A 4 14.34 2.61 -1.69
CA LYS A 4 13.20 1.73 -1.91
C LYS A 4 12.36 1.73 -0.64
N TYR A 5 11.06 1.98 -0.76
CA TYR A 5 10.16 1.97 0.38
C TYR A 5 9.78 0.52 0.71
N PRO A 6 9.54 0.20 1.99
CA PRO A 6 8.99 -1.09 2.35
C PRO A 6 7.55 -1.21 1.81
N ALA A 7 7.13 -2.44 1.53
CA ALA A 7 5.84 -2.72 0.87
C ALA A 7 4.63 -2.10 1.57
N GLU A 8 4.67 -1.99 2.90
CA GLU A 8 3.63 -1.36 3.72
C GLU A 8 3.46 0.15 3.47
N HIS A 9 4.51 0.83 3.01
CA HIS A 9 4.49 2.27 2.72
C HIS A 9 4.24 2.58 1.24
N ILE A 10 4.22 1.55 0.37
CA ILE A 10 3.95 1.73 -1.05
C ILE A 10 2.42 1.67 -1.27
N ILE A 11 1.73 2.74 -0.89
CA ILE A 11 0.29 2.88 -1.08
C ILE A 11 0.02 3.98 -2.11
N ILE A 12 -0.68 3.63 -3.19
CA ILE A 12 -0.92 4.54 -4.32
C ILE A 12 -2.23 5.32 -4.22
N ARG A 13 -3.13 4.93 -3.30
CA ARG A 13 -4.41 5.61 -3.04
C ARG A 13 -4.40 6.18 -1.62
N PRO A 14 -5.21 7.20 -1.32
CA PRO A 14 -5.43 7.63 0.05
C PRO A 14 -5.84 6.44 0.95
N PRO A 15 -5.46 6.45 2.24
CA PRO A 15 -5.74 5.34 3.16
C PRO A 15 -7.24 5.09 3.37
N VAL A 16 -8.08 6.07 3.02
CA VAL A 16 -9.53 5.97 3.00
C VAL A 16 -10.08 6.55 1.70
N GLU A 17 -10.99 5.81 1.07
CA GLU A 17 -11.73 6.27 -0.09
C GLU A 17 -13.13 5.66 -0.13
N ALA A 18 -14.15 6.44 -0.49
CA ALA A 18 -15.53 5.98 -0.63
C ALA A 18 -16.06 5.18 0.59
N TYR A 19 -15.75 5.65 1.80
CA TYR A 19 -16.10 4.98 3.06
C TYR A 19 -15.55 3.54 3.16
N SER A 20 -14.36 3.31 2.63
CA SER A 20 -13.66 2.04 2.73
C SER A 20 -12.23 2.24 3.23
N VAL A 21 -11.76 1.29 4.03
CA VAL A 21 -10.36 1.22 4.48
C VAL A 21 -9.49 0.57 3.42
N LEU A 22 -8.28 1.08 3.23
CA LEU A 22 -7.29 0.45 2.37
C LEU A 22 -6.28 -0.33 3.19
N ILE A 23 -6.22 -1.65 2.98
CA ILE A 23 -5.22 -2.54 3.57
C ILE A 23 -4.20 -2.92 2.50
N ALA A 24 -2.96 -2.45 2.66
CA ALA A 24 -1.88 -2.82 1.75
C ALA A 24 -1.51 -4.29 1.95
N VAL A 25 -1.70 -5.14 0.93
CA VAL A 25 -1.29 -6.56 0.99
C VAL A 25 0.02 -6.80 0.23
N THR A 26 0.29 -5.96 -0.75
CA THR A 26 1.49 -5.97 -1.58
C THR A 26 1.98 -4.54 -1.77
N GLY A 27 3.26 -4.41 -2.09
CA GLY A 27 3.88 -3.15 -2.50
C GLY A 27 4.56 -3.30 -3.85
N GLY A 28 4.71 -2.17 -4.56
CA GLY A 28 5.34 -2.14 -5.88
C GLY A 28 4.50 -2.79 -6.96
N CYS A 29 5.15 -3.26 -8.03
CA CYS A 29 4.47 -3.84 -9.20
C CYS A 29 5.19 -5.09 -9.71
N SER A 30 4.49 -6.23 -9.74
CA SER A 30 5.01 -7.51 -10.27
C SER A 30 5.33 -7.47 -11.76
N TRP A 31 4.80 -6.47 -12.48
CA TRP A 31 5.01 -6.31 -13.92
C TRP A 31 6.18 -5.38 -14.25
N ASN A 32 6.24 -4.18 -13.66
CA ASN A 32 7.32 -3.19 -13.81
C ASN A 32 7.83 -2.91 -15.26
N GLN A 33 7.06 -3.19 -16.30
CA GLN A 33 7.45 -2.98 -17.71
C GLN A 33 6.57 -1.97 -18.46
N CYS A 34 5.56 -1.38 -17.80
CA CYS A 34 4.76 -0.30 -18.40
C CYS A 34 5.65 0.88 -18.84
N LYS A 35 5.44 1.36 -20.07
CA LYS A 35 6.13 2.54 -20.62
C LYS A 35 5.66 3.86 -19.98
N PHE A 36 4.43 3.88 -19.47
CA PHE A 36 3.77 5.07 -18.95
C PHE A 36 3.68 5.13 -17.42
N CYS A 37 4.20 4.13 -16.69
CA CYS A 37 3.99 4.06 -15.25
C CYS A 37 4.86 5.08 -14.51
N GLY A 38 4.28 6.23 -14.17
CA GLY A 38 4.91 7.22 -13.30
C GLY A 38 4.89 6.82 -11.82
N THR A 39 3.94 5.99 -11.40
CA THR A 39 3.73 5.64 -9.98
C THR A 39 4.88 4.82 -9.41
N TYR A 40 5.05 3.57 -9.85
CA TYR A 40 6.07 2.69 -9.28
C TYR A 40 7.48 2.97 -9.80
N LYS A 41 7.65 3.63 -10.95
CA LYS A 41 8.97 3.95 -11.54
C LYS A 41 9.47 5.37 -11.29
N GLY A 42 8.61 6.29 -10.88
CA GLY A 42 8.93 7.72 -10.81
C GLY A 42 8.60 8.37 -9.48
N MET A 43 7.40 8.16 -8.93
CA MET A 43 6.89 8.87 -7.75
C MET A 43 7.78 8.73 -6.52
N TYR A 44 8.45 7.59 -6.37
CA TYR A 44 9.30 7.28 -5.22
C TYR A 44 10.79 7.56 -5.50
N GLY A 45 11.13 8.21 -6.61
CA GLY A 45 12.51 8.46 -7.05
C GLY A 45 13.25 7.22 -7.58
N ALA A 46 12.89 6.02 -7.14
CA ALA A 46 13.35 4.74 -7.69
C ALA A 46 12.17 3.86 -8.14
N THR A 47 12.46 2.92 -9.03
CA THR A 47 11.53 1.83 -9.33
C THR A 47 11.34 0.95 -8.11
N GLN A 48 10.09 0.85 -7.64
CA GLN A 48 9.72 0.05 -6.49
C GLN A 48 9.57 -1.42 -6.89
N ASP A 49 10.25 -2.29 -6.15
CA ASP A 49 10.18 -3.74 -6.37
C ASP A 49 8.83 -4.27 -5.89
N TYR A 50 8.37 -5.34 -6.54
CA TYR A 50 7.24 -6.08 -6.04
C TYR A 50 7.60 -6.83 -4.76
N ALA A 51 6.76 -6.69 -3.75
CA ALA A 51 6.87 -7.44 -2.52
C ALA A 51 5.49 -7.79 -1.97
N ILE A 52 5.38 -8.99 -1.41
CA ILE A 52 4.20 -9.47 -0.69
C ILE A 52 4.48 -9.27 0.79
N ARG A 53 3.54 -8.68 1.53
CA ARG A 53 3.68 -8.50 2.98
C ARG A 53 3.42 -9.81 3.71
N ASP A 54 4.00 -9.95 4.90
CA ASP A 54 3.73 -11.10 5.75
C ASP A 54 2.24 -11.10 6.16
N LEU A 55 1.62 -12.28 6.13
CA LEU A 55 0.20 -12.44 6.45
C LEU A 55 -0.11 -11.95 7.86
N LYS A 56 0.78 -12.18 8.83
CA LYS A 56 0.58 -11.76 10.22
C LYS A 56 0.46 -10.25 10.34
N ASP A 57 1.23 -9.49 9.57
CA ASP A 57 1.19 -8.03 9.63
C ASP A 57 -0.03 -7.47 8.91
N VAL A 58 -0.44 -8.10 7.80
CA VAL A 58 -1.72 -7.77 7.15
C VAL A 58 -2.91 -8.02 8.07
N LEU A 59 -2.93 -9.14 8.80
CA LEU A 59 -4.00 -9.46 9.74
C LEU A 59 -4.07 -8.43 10.89
N LYS A 60 -2.91 -8.02 11.45
CA LYS A 60 -2.88 -6.93 12.45
C LYS A 60 -3.42 -5.61 11.91
N ASP A 61 -3.16 -5.28 10.65
CA ASP A 61 -3.71 -4.07 10.04
C ASP A 61 -5.24 -4.14 9.91
N ILE A 62 -5.78 -5.32 9.60
CA ILE A 62 -7.23 -5.57 9.57
C ILE A 62 -7.82 -5.40 10.97
N ASP A 63 -7.23 -6.01 11.99
CA ASP A 63 -7.69 -5.89 13.38
C ASP A 63 -7.69 -4.41 13.83
N ARG A 64 -6.60 -3.69 13.55
CA ARG A 64 -6.49 -2.24 13.83
C ARG A 64 -7.54 -1.42 13.09
N ALA A 65 -7.81 -1.73 11.82
CA ALA A 65 -8.82 -1.04 11.05
C ALA A 65 -10.24 -1.32 11.58
N ALA A 66 -10.51 -2.54 12.02
CA ALA A 66 -11.77 -2.89 12.66
C ALA A 66 -11.99 -2.05 13.93
N GLU A 67 -11.00 -2.00 14.82
CA GLU A 67 -11.03 -1.25 16.08
C GLU A 67 -11.27 0.26 15.87
N ASN A 68 -10.58 0.87 14.90
CA ASN A 68 -10.51 2.33 14.78
C ASN A 68 -11.48 2.93 13.74
N ASN A 69 -11.84 2.17 12.70
CA ASN A 69 -12.49 2.71 11.50
C ASN A 69 -13.79 2.00 11.11
N TYR A 70 -14.08 0.81 11.66
CA TYR A 70 -15.26 0.02 11.28
C TYR A 70 -16.38 0.05 12.33
N HIS A 71 -16.08 0.31 13.61
CA HIS A 71 -17.06 0.38 14.69
C HIS A 71 -17.80 1.75 14.77
N GLY A 72 -18.35 2.22 13.64
CA GLY A 72 -19.22 3.39 13.60
C GLY A 72 -18.52 4.75 13.54
N PHE A 73 -17.19 4.78 13.38
CA PHE A 73 -16.47 5.99 13.01
C PHE A 73 -16.54 6.19 11.49
N PRO A 74 -16.72 7.44 11.00
CA PRO A 74 -16.58 7.70 9.58
C PRO A 74 -15.12 7.44 9.18
N VAL A 75 -14.96 6.46 8.30
CA VAL A 75 -13.88 6.40 7.32
C VAL A 75 -13.97 7.62 6.42
#